data_AF-A0A974SLT6-F1
#
_entry.id   AF-A0A974SLT6-F1
#
_cell.length_a   1.000
_cell.length_b   1.000
_cell.length_c   1.000
_cell.angle_alpha   90.00
_cell.angle_beta   90.00
_cell.angle_gamma   90.00
#
_symmetry.space_group_name_H-M   'P 1'
#
loop_
_entity.id
_entity.type
_entity.pdbx_description
1 polymer ?
#
loop_
_entity_poly.entity_id
_entity_poly.type
_entity_poly.pdbx_seq_one_letter_code
_entity_poly.pdbx_strand_id
1 'polypeptide(L)'
;MRMFATRVWGLGFERLPIATFGSAGHLNRLLRLAERGDRLLFVGTKTERTPDSLQGRLLGMAEIGFEPLRTLEIATHADLDPRDFDERGNYKFPHAVALTRAWRFVPQPVVTDTLSAQLTMLATPGVEELEEDDVRRVLALAAEPLVLPELASLQRMRQLNELLRPTTGPRPHDTTYGVQRSAQNAAATYALRFGKRNIFKIGHAEDVKVRLAAVNQHIPVEVLNEQWAIFLTQPWKTSIEAYEMEQRVLTRMEPSRTGFERLQCSEAELQSAWAASLLP
;
A
#
# COMPACT_ATOMS: atom_id res chain seq x y z
N MET A 1 -6.03 -17.43 -0.01
CA MET A 1 -6.55 -16.14 -0.52
C MET A 1 -8.01 -16.35 -0.84
N ARG A 2 -8.85 -15.36 -0.58
CA ARG A 2 -10.25 -15.33 -1.03
C ARG A 2 -10.36 -14.57 -2.34
N MET A 3 -11.43 -14.83 -3.07
CA MET A 3 -11.81 -14.07 -4.24
C MET A 3 -13.28 -13.70 -4.16
N PHE A 4 -13.58 -12.45 -4.50
CA PHE A 4 -14.94 -11.94 -4.52
C PHE A 4 -15.29 -11.57 -5.96
N ALA A 5 -16.47 -11.93 -6.45
CA ALA A 5 -16.93 -11.58 -7.79
C ALA A 5 -17.92 -10.40 -7.75
N THR A 6 -17.80 -9.51 -8.73
CA THR A 6 -18.73 -8.42 -8.97
C THR A 6 -19.01 -8.28 -10.46
N ARG A 7 -20.20 -7.79 -10.82
CA ARG A 7 -20.58 -7.57 -12.21
C ARG A 7 -20.31 -6.14 -12.65
N VAL A 8 -19.74 -5.99 -13.83
CA VAL A 8 -19.37 -4.71 -14.43
C VAL A 8 -19.72 -4.66 -15.92
N TRP A 9 -19.70 -3.45 -16.48
CA TRP A 9 -19.85 -3.25 -17.92
C TRP A 9 -18.52 -3.25 -18.69
N GLY A 10 -17.38 -3.21 -17.99
CA GLY A 10 -16.04 -3.25 -18.58
C GLY A 10 -14.92 -3.03 -17.54
N LEU A 11 -13.67 -3.19 -17.97
CA LEU A 11 -12.47 -3.03 -17.12
C LEU A 11 -11.76 -1.68 -17.34
N GLY A 12 -12.47 -0.55 -17.32
CA GLY A 12 -11.91 0.79 -17.60
C GLY A 12 -10.78 1.30 -16.68
N PHE A 13 -10.05 0.41 -16.01
CA PHE A 13 -9.05 0.62 -14.97
C PHE A 13 -7.75 1.25 -15.47
N GLU A 14 -7.43 1.12 -16.77
CA GLU A 14 -6.32 1.84 -17.40
C GLU A 14 -6.58 3.36 -17.45
N ARG A 15 -7.85 3.78 -17.37
CA ARG A 15 -8.25 5.19 -17.22
C ARG A 15 -8.52 5.55 -15.77
N LEU A 16 -9.35 4.75 -15.09
CA LEU A 16 -9.80 5.04 -13.73
C LEU A 16 -9.67 3.79 -12.85
N PRO A 17 -8.60 3.67 -12.06
CA PRO A 17 -8.24 2.43 -11.37
C PRO A 17 -8.95 2.31 -10.02
N ILE A 18 -10.28 2.35 -10.06
CA ILE A 18 -11.15 2.15 -8.89
C ILE A 18 -12.28 1.16 -9.25
N ALA A 19 -12.73 0.38 -8.27
CA ALA A 19 -13.98 -0.36 -8.36
C ALA A 19 -15.07 0.42 -7.62
N THR A 20 -16.21 0.65 -8.27
CA THR A 20 -17.30 1.50 -7.75
C THR A 20 -18.50 0.68 -7.29
N PHE A 21 -19.26 1.23 -6.35
CA PHE A 21 -20.40 0.61 -5.69
C PHE A 21 -21.54 1.61 -5.54
N GLY A 22 -22.77 1.13 -5.73
CA GLY A 22 -23.98 1.95 -5.59
C GLY A 22 -24.33 2.30 -4.14
N SER A 23 -23.82 1.55 -3.16
CA SER A 23 -24.08 1.79 -1.75
C SER A 23 -22.84 1.63 -0.88
N ALA A 24 -22.75 2.40 0.20
CA ALA A 24 -21.73 2.25 1.22
C ALA A 24 -21.78 0.86 1.86
N GLY A 25 -22.97 0.28 2.00
CA GLY A 25 -23.17 -1.04 2.60
C GLY A 25 -22.45 -2.15 1.83
N HIS A 26 -22.49 -2.11 0.50
CA HIS A 26 -21.79 -3.08 -0.34
C HIS A 26 -20.27 -2.92 -0.27
N LEU A 27 -19.79 -1.67 -0.30
CA LEU A 27 -18.36 -1.39 -0.13
C LEU A 27 -17.86 -1.86 1.24
N ASN A 28 -18.56 -1.49 2.31
CA ASN A 28 -18.18 -1.86 3.68
C ASN A 28 -18.25 -3.38 3.90
N ARG A 29 -19.15 -4.09 3.19
CA ARG A 29 -19.16 -5.55 3.19
C ARG A 29 -17.87 -6.10 2.58
N LEU A 30 -17.46 -5.63 1.40
CA LEU A 30 -16.19 -6.04 0.79
C LEU A 30 -15.01 -5.76 1.72
N LEU A 31 -14.90 -4.55 2.25
CA LEU A 31 -13.79 -4.15 3.13
C LEU A 31 -13.72 -4.91 4.45
N ARG A 32 -14.85 -5.39 4.96
CA ARG A 32 -14.91 -6.23 6.16
C ARG A 32 -14.56 -7.69 5.88
N LEU A 33 -14.89 -8.17 4.68
CA LEU A 33 -14.67 -9.56 4.31
C LEU A 33 -13.29 -9.80 3.69
N ALA A 34 -12.74 -8.84 2.96
CA ALA A 34 -11.47 -9.00 2.26
C ALA A 34 -10.27 -8.75 3.19
N GLU A 35 -9.15 -9.37 2.86
CA GLU A 35 -7.83 -9.10 3.43
C GLU A 35 -6.82 -8.75 2.33
N ARG A 36 -5.67 -8.19 2.72
CA ARG A 36 -4.61 -7.86 1.75
C ARG A 36 -4.13 -9.11 1.05
N GLY A 37 -4.15 -9.08 -0.28
CA GLY A 37 -3.84 -10.23 -1.14
C GLY A 37 -5.07 -10.99 -1.65
N ASP A 38 -6.26 -10.74 -1.09
CA ASP A 38 -7.52 -11.19 -1.69
C ASP A 38 -7.82 -10.39 -2.97
N ARG A 39 -8.63 -10.99 -3.85
CA ARG A 39 -8.88 -10.44 -5.20
C ARG A 39 -10.35 -10.20 -5.48
N LEU A 40 -10.62 -9.14 -6.24
CA LEU A 40 -11.92 -8.85 -6.82
C LEU A 40 -11.93 -9.29 -8.29
N LEU A 41 -12.79 -10.25 -8.64
CA LEU A 41 -13.06 -10.75 -9.98
C LEU A 41 -14.16 -9.91 -10.64
N PHE A 42 -13.93 -9.50 -11.87
CA PHE A 42 -14.87 -8.67 -12.64
C PHE A 42 -15.53 -9.49 -13.75
N VAL A 43 -16.85 -9.52 -13.72
CA VAL A 43 -17.68 -10.30 -14.64
C VAL A 43 -18.53 -9.37 -15.50
N GLY A 44 -18.47 -9.56 -16.82
CA GLY A 44 -19.31 -8.80 -17.74
C GLY A 44 -20.79 -9.10 -17.52
N THR A 45 -21.63 -8.08 -17.32
CA THR A 45 -23.09 -8.28 -17.27
C THR A 45 -23.62 -8.79 -18.62
N LYS A 46 -24.79 -9.44 -18.63
CA LYS A 46 -25.53 -9.80 -19.85
C LYS A 46 -26.55 -8.71 -20.22
N THR A 47 -26.10 -7.47 -20.30
CA THR A 47 -26.96 -6.31 -20.63
C THR A 47 -26.31 -5.53 -21.77
N GLU A 48 -27.10 -4.78 -22.54
CA GLU A 48 -26.65 -4.00 -23.71
C GLU A 48 -25.53 -2.98 -23.42
N ARG A 49 -25.36 -2.58 -22.15
CA ARG A 49 -24.24 -1.72 -21.74
C ARG A 49 -22.86 -2.39 -21.82
N THR A 50 -22.81 -3.72 -21.73
CA THR A 50 -21.58 -4.50 -21.87
C THR A 50 -21.43 -4.88 -23.33
N PRO A 51 -20.26 -4.66 -23.97
CA PRO A 51 -20.03 -5.10 -25.35
C PRO A 51 -20.35 -6.59 -25.51
N ASP A 52 -21.00 -6.98 -26.61
CA ASP A 52 -21.48 -8.37 -26.82
C ASP A 52 -20.36 -9.40 -26.66
N SER A 53 -19.14 -9.07 -27.09
CA SER A 53 -17.97 -9.93 -26.95
C SER A 53 -17.55 -10.19 -25.49
N LEU A 54 -18.01 -9.36 -24.54
CA LEU A 54 -17.65 -9.39 -23.11
C LEU A 54 -18.81 -9.84 -22.21
N GLN A 55 -20.03 -9.95 -22.74
CA GLN A 55 -21.21 -10.32 -21.95
C GLN A 55 -21.09 -11.73 -21.36
N GLY A 56 -21.30 -11.87 -20.05
CA GLY A 56 -21.24 -13.15 -19.36
C GLY A 56 -19.84 -13.80 -19.35
N ARG A 57 -18.78 -12.99 -19.49
CA ARG A 57 -17.39 -13.45 -19.44
C ARG A 57 -16.64 -12.93 -18.22
N LEU A 58 -15.61 -13.66 -17.82
CA LEU A 58 -14.63 -13.19 -16.85
C LEU A 58 -13.69 -12.22 -17.55
N LEU A 59 -13.73 -10.95 -17.14
CA LEU A 59 -12.97 -9.92 -17.83
C LEU A 59 -11.54 -9.85 -17.28
N GLY A 60 -11.41 -9.86 -15.96
CA GLY A 60 -10.15 -9.67 -15.25
C GLY A 60 -10.34 -9.72 -13.75
N MET A 61 -9.27 -9.51 -13.01
CA MET A 61 -9.27 -9.47 -11.55
C MET A 61 -8.35 -8.38 -11.03
N ALA A 62 -8.54 -7.92 -9.80
CA ALA A 62 -7.68 -6.92 -9.17
C ALA A 62 -7.50 -7.15 -7.68
N GLU A 63 -6.37 -6.69 -7.15
CA GLU A 63 -6.19 -6.44 -5.73
C GLU A 63 -6.73 -5.04 -5.39
N ILE A 64 -7.30 -4.89 -4.20
CA ILE A 64 -7.96 -3.66 -3.76
C ILE A 64 -7.21 -2.98 -2.61
N GLY A 65 -7.39 -1.67 -2.49
CA GLY A 65 -7.06 -0.92 -1.30
C GLY A 65 -8.13 -1.03 -0.22
N PHE A 66 -7.76 -0.71 1.01
CA PHE A 66 -8.60 -0.87 2.21
C PHE A 66 -9.13 0.45 2.78
N GLU A 67 -8.98 1.55 2.04
CA GLU A 67 -9.59 2.83 2.38
C GLU A 67 -10.84 3.07 1.53
N PRO A 68 -12.00 3.38 2.13
CA PRO A 68 -13.20 3.73 1.38
C PRO A 68 -13.03 5.10 0.72
N LEU A 69 -13.40 5.19 -0.56
CA LEU A 69 -13.30 6.40 -1.37
C LEU A 69 -14.68 6.89 -1.84
N ARG A 70 -14.72 8.18 -2.22
CA ARG A 70 -15.81 8.74 -3.01
C ARG A 70 -15.41 8.84 -4.47
N THR A 71 -16.24 8.32 -5.37
CA THR A 71 -15.90 8.28 -6.80
C THR A 71 -15.62 9.67 -7.38
N LEU A 72 -16.43 10.67 -7.01
CA LEU A 72 -16.31 12.04 -7.51
C LEU A 72 -15.16 12.85 -6.87
N GLU A 73 -14.45 12.29 -5.88
CA GLU A 73 -13.19 12.87 -5.38
C GLU A 73 -11.98 12.42 -6.21
N ILE A 74 -12.16 11.38 -7.05
CA ILE A 74 -11.12 10.77 -7.87
C ILE A 74 -11.37 11.01 -9.36
N ALA A 75 -12.62 10.95 -9.80
CA ALA A 75 -13.04 11.09 -11.18
C ALA A 75 -13.88 12.35 -11.38
N THR A 76 -13.70 13.00 -12.53
CA THR A 76 -14.57 14.08 -12.99
C THR A 76 -15.75 13.53 -13.77
N HIS A 77 -16.75 14.39 -14.04
CA HIS A 77 -17.90 13.99 -14.88
C HIS A 77 -17.47 13.57 -16.30
N ALA A 78 -16.37 14.11 -16.82
CA ALA A 78 -15.84 13.76 -18.14
C ALA A 78 -15.22 12.35 -18.19
N ASP A 79 -14.81 11.81 -17.04
CA ASP A 79 -14.19 10.48 -16.96
C ASP A 79 -15.22 9.33 -16.90
N LEU A 80 -16.48 9.69 -16.63
CA LEU A 80 -17.59 8.79 -16.33
C LEU A 80 -18.59 8.73 -17.50
N ASP A 81 -19.30 7.61 -17.61
CA ASP A 81 -20.35 7.45 -18.61
C ASP A 81 -21.56 8.32 -18.23
N PRO A 82 -22.07 9.20 -19.11
CA PRO A 82 -23.26 10.02 -18.82
C PRO A 82 -24.48 9.19 -18.39
N ARG A 83 -24.57 7.92 -18.82
CA ARG A 83 -25.65 7.00 -18.43
C ARG A 83 -25.58 6.57 -16.96
N ASP A 84 -24.45 6.82 -16.29
CA ASP A 84 -24.25 6.53 -14.86
C ASP A 84 -24.79 7.63 -13.94
N PHE A 85 -25.36 8.70 -14.49
CA PHE A 85 -26.04 9.74 -13.73
C PHE A 85 -27.55 9.49 -13.73
N ASP A 86 -28.22 9.81 -12.63
CA ASP A 86 -29.68 9.86 -12.56
C ASP A 86 -30.22 11.15 -13.18
N GLU A 87 -31.55 11.28 -13.27
CA GLU A 87 -32.21 12.47 -13.82
C GLU A 87 -31.90 13.77 -13.05
N ARG A 88 -31.42 13.66 -11.81
CA ARG A 88 -31.03 14.78 -10.95
C ARG A 88 -29.53 15.08 -11.03
N GLY A 89 -28.79 14.36 -11.88
CA GLY A 89 -27.34 14.52 -12.03
C GLY A 89 -26.52 13.85 -10.91
N ASN A 90 -27.11 12.99 -10.07
CA ASN A 90 -26.34 12.25 -9.09
C ASN A 90 -25.68 11.04 -9.74
N TYR A 91 -24.40 10.82 -9.42
CA TYR A 91 -23.69 9.63 -9.85
C TYR A 91 -24.20 8.38 -9.13
N LYS A 92 -24.59 7.34 -9.88
CA LYS A 92 -25.21 6.10 -9.37
C LYS A 92 -24.27 5.23 -8.54
N PHE A 93 -22.96 5.44 -8.61
CA PHE A 93 -21.95 4.63 -7.93
C PHE A 93 -20.98 5.46 -7.06
N PRO A 94 -21.49 6.19 -6.05
CA PRO A 94 -20.71 7.22 -5.36
C PRO A 94 -19.60 6.69 -4.43
N HIS A 95 -19.54 5.37 -4.21
CA HIS A 95 -18.58 4.73 -3.32
C HIS A 95 -17.56 3.93 -4.12
N ALA A 96 -16.30 3.91 -3.70
CA ALA A 96 -15.27 3.16 -4.40
C ALA A 96 -14.16 2.63 -3.49
N VAL A 97 -13.38 1.69 -4.02
CA VAL A 97 -12.05 1.32 -3.53
C VAL A 97 -11.06 1.42 -4.68
N ALA A 98 -9.82 1.81 -4.38
CA ALA A 98 -8.78 1.80 -5.40
C ALA A 98 -8.33 0.39 -5.73
N LEU A 99 -7.90 0.22 -6.98
CA LEU A 99 -7.16 -0.95 -7.40
C LEU A 99 -5.67 -0.70 -7.17
N THR A 100 -5.02 -1.65 -6.53
CA THR A 100 -3.57 -1.63 -6.28
C THR A 100 -2.82 -2.37 -7.39
N ARG A 101 -3.41 -3.45 -7.90
CA ARG A 101 -2.95 -4.22 -9.06
C ARG A 101 -4.16 -4.76 -9.81
N ALA A 102 -4.07 -4.87 -11.12
CA ALA A 102 -5.11 -5.50 -11.92
C ALA A 102 -4.53 -6.38 -13.02
N TRP A 103 -5.30 -7.37 -13.43
CA TRP A 103 -4.99 -8.29 -14.51
C TRP A 103 -6.21 -8.46 -15.41
N ARG A 104 -5.98 -8.61 -16.70
CA ARG A 104 -6.99 -8.92 -17.71
C ARG A 104 -6.84 -10.36 -18.15
N PHE A 105 -7.93 -11.11 -18.27
CA PHE A 105 -7.87 -12.47 -18.82
C PHE A 105 -7.75 -12.44 -20.34
N VAL A 106 -6.90 -13.30 -20.88
CA VAL A 106 -6.65 -13.41 -22.33
C VAL A 106 -6.56 -14.90 -22.74
N PRO A 107 -7.55 -15.43 -23.49
CA PRO A 107 -8.83 -14.80 -23.81
C PRO A 107 -9.73 -14.67 -22.56
N GLN A 108 -10.79 -13.85 -22.63
CA GLN A 108 -11.81 -13.77 -21.58
C GLN A 108 -12.72 -15.01 -21.62
N PRO A 109 -12.66 -15.93 -20.64
CA PRO A 109 -13.47 -17.15 -20.66
C PRO A 109 -14.93 -16.86 -20.32
N VAL A 110 -15.82 -17.75 -20.73
CA VAL A 110 -17.24 -17.68 -20.37
C VAL A 110 -17.41 -18.10 -18.91
N VAL A 111 -18.26 -17.38 -18.18
CA VAL A 111 -18.49 -17.64 -16.73
C VAL A 111 -18.93 -19.07 -16.48
N THR A 112 -19.88 -19.59 -17.27
CA THR A 112 -20.46 -20.93 -17.10
C THR A 112 -19.46 -22.06 -17.33
N ASP A 113 -18.37 -21.78 -18.05
CA ASP A 113 -17.35 -22.77 -18.37
C ASP A 113 -16.24 -22.78 -17.29
N THR A 114 -16.20 -21.75 -16.44
CA THR A 114 -15.16 -21.56 -15.43
C THR A 114 -15.68 -21.70 -14.00
N LEU A 115 -16.84 -21.12 -13.71
CA LEU A 115 -17.44 -21.14 -12.37
C LEU A 115 -18.42 -22.31 -12.28
N SER A 116 -18.35 -23.03 -11.17
CA SER A 116 -19.23 -24.17 -10.89
C SER A 116 -20.67 -23.77 -10.59
N ALA A 117 -20.87 -22.56 -10.08
CA ALA A 117 -22.18 -22.01 -9.76
C ALA A 117 -22.41 -20.67 -10.47
N GLN A 118 -23.69 -20.38 -10.73
CA GLN A 118 -24.07 -19.07 -11.22
C GLN A 118 -24.01 -18.06 -10.07
N LEU A 119 -23.30 -16.95 -10.31
CA LEU A 119 -23.28 -15.82 -9.38
C LEU A 119 -24.71 -15.34 -9.10
N THR A 120 -25.04 -15.16 -7.84
CA THR A 120 -26.35 -14.68 -7.41
C THR A 120 -26.56 -13.21 -7.80
N MET A 121 -27.76 -12.68 -7.52
CA MET A 121 -28.06 -11.27 -7.73
C MET A 121 -27.24 -10.33 -6.85
N LEU A 122 -26.60 -10.82 -5.78
CA LEU A 122 -25.77 -10.02 -4.87
C LEU A 122 -24.50 -9.49 -5.53
N ALA A 123 -23.93 -10.23 -6.49
CA ALA A 123 -22.75 -9.80 -7.24
C ALA A 123 -23.01 -8.60 -8.17
N THR A 124 -24.27 -8.21 -8.40
CA THR A 124 -24.60 -7.08 -9.28
C THR A 124 -24.43 -5.73 -8.59
N PRO A 125 -25.04 -5.46 -7.41
CA PRO A 125 -24.83 -4.19 -6.74
C PRO A 125 -23.63 -4.21 -5.75
N GLY A 126 -23.08 -5.39 -5.45
CA GLY A 126 -22.02 -5.61 -4.47
C GLY A 126 -21.05 -6.73 -4.87
N VAL A 127 -20.71 -7.58 -3.90
CA VAL A 127 -19.74 -8.67 -4.09
C VAL A 127 -20.24 -10.00 -3.54
N GLU A 128 -19.85 -11.07 -4.20
CA GLU A 128 -20.13 -12.46 -3.81
C GLU A 128 -18.81 -13.21 -3.64
N GLU A 129 -18.63 -13.91 -2.52
CA GLU A 129 -17.43 -14.71 -2.30
C GLU A 129 -17.49 -15.98 -3.15
N LEU A 130 -16.36 -16.34 -3.77
CA LEU A 130 -16.23 -17.56 -4.55
C LEU A 130 -15.77 -18.72 -3.68
N GLU A 131 -16.29 -19.91 -3.98
CA GLU A 131 -15.83 -21.16 -3.40
C GLU A 131 -14.39 -21.48 -3.83
N GLU A 132 -13.67 -22.22 -2.99
CA GLU A 132 -12.23 -22.48 -3.18
C GLU A 132 -11.90 -23.15 -4.53
N ASP A 133 -12.77 -24.04 -5.02
CA ASP A 133 -12.61 -24.67 -6.33
C ASP A 133 -12.70 -23.66 -7.48
N ASP A 134 -13.62 -22.69 -7.38
CA ASP A 134 -13.77 -21.62 -8.36
C ASP A 134 -12.58 -20.66 -8.31
N VAL A 135 -12.07 -20.35 -7.10
CA VAL A 135 -10.83 -19.58 -6.95
C VAL A 135 -9.67 -20.26 -7.67
N ARG A 136 -9.49 -21.58 -7.48
CA ARG A 136 -8.43 -22.34 -8.14
C ARG A 136 -8.57 -22.32 -9.67
N ARG A 137 -9.79 -22.49 -10.20
CA ARG A 137 -10.05 -22.41 -11.64
C ARG A 137 -9.73 -21.03 -12.20
N VAL A 138 -10.15 -19.96 -11.53
CA VAL A 138 -9.90 -18.58 -11.98
C VAL A 138 -8.41 -18.24 -11.94
N LEU A 139 -7.68 -18.66 -10.90
CA LEU A 139 -6.24 -18.43 -10.78
C LEU A 139 -5.40 -19.20 -11.81
N ALA A 140 -5.92 -20.29 -12.37
CA ALA A 140 -5.27 -21.06 -13.42
C ALA A 140 -5.43 -20.44 -14.82
N LEU A 141 -6.28 -19.42 -14.98
CA LEU A 141 -6.48 -18.74 -16.25
C LEU A 141 -5.26 -17.90 -16.64
N ALA A 142 -5.00 -17.83 -17.95
CA ALA A 142 -4.03 -16.88 -18.50
C ALA A 142 -4.50 -15.44 -18.27
N ALA A 143 -3.65 -14.65 -17.61
CA ALA A 143 -3.94 -13.26 -17.26
C ALA A 143 -2.72 -12.37 -17.49
N GLU A 144 -2.94 -11.22 -18.12
CA GLU A 144 -1.93 -10.20 -18.36
C GLU A 144 -2.06 -9.08 -17.33
N PRO A 145 -0.96 -8.59 -16.75
CA PRO A 145 -1.01 -7.43 -15.85
C PRO A 145 -1.46 -6.18 -16.62
N LEU A 146 -2.35 -5.40 -16.00
CA LEU A 146 -2.75 -4.08 -16.49
C LEU A 146 -1.86 -3.00 -15.86
N VAL A 147 -1.46 -2.03 -16.66
CA VAL A 147 -0.77 -0.83 -16.16
C VAL A 147 -1.83 0.12 -15.62
N LEU A 148 -1.83 0.34 -14.31
CA LEU A 148 -2.74 1.28 -13.66
C LEU A 148 -2.15 2.69 -13.68
N PRO A 149 -2.92 3.73 -14.04
CA PRO A 149 -2.41 5.09 -14.06
C PRO A 149 -2.07 5.58 -12.65
N GLU A 150 -1.04 6.42 -12.54
CA GLU A 150 -0.68 7.09 -11.30
C GLU A 150 -1.61 8.26 -11.05
N LEU A 151 -2.45 8.15 -10.02
CA LEU A 151 -3.29 9.23 -9.53
C LEU A 151 -2.75 9.67 -8.17
N ALA A 152 -2.44 10.96 -8.02
CA ALA A 152 -1.87 11.51 -6.78
C ALA A 152 -2.75 11.19 -5.55
N SER A 153 -4.08 11.23 -5.72
CA SER A 153 -5.06 10.87 -4.69
C SER A 153 -4.98 9.42 -4.22
N LEU A 154 -4.41 8.51 -5.03
CA LEU A 154 -4.32 7.07 -4.74
C LEU A 154 -2.90 6.63 -4.36
N GLN A 155 -1.89 7.47 -4.57
CA GLN A 155 -0.47 7.10 -4.46
C GLN A 155 -0.11 6.60 -3.05
N ARG A 156 -0.50 7.37 -2.02
CA ARG A 156 -0.24 7.01 -0.62
C ARG A 156 -0.84 5.64 -0.26
N MET A 157 -2.11 5.42 -0.61
CA MET A 157 -2.78 4.17 -0.32
C MET A 157 -2.14 2.98 -1.04
N ARG A 158 -1.73 3.14 -2.30
CA ARG A 158 -1.04 2.07 -3.04
C ARG A 158 0.29 1.71 -2.40
N GLN A 159 1.08 2.72 -2.00
CA GLN A 159 2.33 2.51 -1.28
C GLN A 159 2.10 1.75 0.03
N LEU A 160 1.10 2.16 0.82
CA LEU A 160 0.75 1.47 2.06
C LEU A 160 0.31 0.02 1.83
N ASN A 161 -0.49 -0.27 0.79
CA ASN A 161 -0.89 -1.65 0.51
C ASN A 161 0.26 -2.54 0.06
N GLU A 162 1.21 -2.02 -0.71
CA GLU A 162 2.42 -2.78 -1.07
C GLU A 162 3.31 -3.02 0.16
N LEU A 163 3.50 -2.01 1.01
CA LEU A 163 4.30 -2.14 2.24
C LEU A 163 3.70 -3.12 3.25
N LEU A 164 2.38 -3.13 3.38
CA LEU A 164 1.63 -3.97 4.32
C LEU A 164 1.25 -5.33 3.75
N ARG A 165 1.76 -5.68 2.57
CA ARG A 165 1.50 -6.99 1.97
C ARG A 165 2.13 -8.07 2.84
N PRO A 166 1.40 -9.13 3.19
CA PRO A 166 2.00 -10.30 3.84
C PRO A 166 3.12 -10.83 2.95
N THR A 167 4.37 -10.70 3.40
CA THR A 167 5.49 -11.38 2.78
C THR A 167 5.62 -12.74 3.45
N THR A 168 5.78 -13.79 2.65
CA THR A 168 6.33 -15.02 3.20
C THR A 168 7.79 -14.71 3.48
N GLY A 169 8.21 -14.80 4.75
CA GLY A 169 9.62 -14.68 5.11
C GLY A 169 10.46 -15.60 4.22
N PRO A 170 11.72 -15.25 3.92
CA PRO A 170 12.58 -16.12 3.12
C PRO A 170 12.54 -17.53 3.69
N ARG A 171 12.43 -18.54 2.83
CA ARG A 171 12.57 -19.93 3.27
C ARG A 171 13.91 -20.02 4.03
N PRO A 172 13.93 -20.61 5.25
CA PRO A 172 15.17 -20.70 6.00
C PRO A 172 16.20 -21.43 5.14
N HIS A 173 17.31 -20.75 4.87
CA HIS A 173 18.46 -21.26 4.15
C HIS A 173 19.69 -21.07 5.05
N ASP A 174 20.49 -22.12 5.21
CA ASP A 174 21.76 -22.06 5.94
C ASP A 174 22.72 -21.15 5.17
N THR A 175 22.76 -19.88 5.58
CA THR A 175 23.61 -18.88 4.94
C THR A 175 24.46 -18.22 6.01
N THR A 176 25.76 -18.50 5.99
CA THR A 176 26.77 -17.79 6.79
C THR A 176 27.18 -16.53 6.05
N TYR A 177 26.88 -15.35 6.61
CA TYR A 177 27.37 -14.08 6.08
C TYR A 177 28.56 -13.62 6.93
N GLY A 178 29.73 -13.48 6.30
CA GLY A 178 30.86 -12.76 6.90
C GLY A 178 30.63 -11.27 6.74
N VAL A 179 30.29 -10.56 7.82
CA VAL A 179 30.16 -9.11 7.78
C VAL A 179 31.53 -8.49 8.03
N GLN A 180 32.18 -8.01 6.96
CA GLN A 180 33.42 -7.25 7.08
C GLN A 180 33.07 -5.76 7.25
N ARG A 181 32.95 -5.29 8.49
CA ARG A 181 32.75 -3.86 8.79
C ARG A 181 34.11 -3.17 8.82
N SER A 182 34.32 -2.17 7.97
CA SER A 182 35.50 -1.32 8.02
C SER A 182 35.16 -0.02 8.74
N ALA A 183 35.79 0.23 9.89
CA ALA A 183 35.59 1.46 10.64
C ALA A 183 36.07 2.72 9.89
N GLN A 184 36.79 2.55 8.77
CA GLN A 184 37.36 3.61 7.96
C GLN A 184 36.43 4.10 6.84
N ASN A 185 35.27 3.47 6.65
CA ASN A 185 34.32 3.89 5.63
C ASN A 185 33.66 5.21 6.02
N ALA A 186 33.31 6.02 5.01
CA ALA A 186 32.51 7.22 5.21
C ALA A 186 31.15 6.86 5.82
N ALA A 187 30.72 7.66 6.79
CA ALA A 187 29.47 7.45 7.50
C ALA A 187 28.85 8.79 7.88
N ALA A 188 27.60 8.76 8.31
CA ALA A 188 26.93 9.94 8.84
C ALA A 188 26.37 9.65 10.23
N THR A 189 26.48 10.63 11.11
CA THR A 189 25.64 10.69 12.31
C THR A 189 24.25 11.16 11.89
N TYR A 190 23.20 10.58 12.44
CA TYR A 190 21.82 10.95 12.16
C TYR A 190 20.99 11.13 13.43
N ALA A 191 19.92 11.92 13.30
CA ALA A 191 18.77 11.89 14.19
C ALA A 191 17.53 11.51 13.38
N LEU A 192 16.84 10.46 13.79
CA LEU A 192 15.52 10.10 13.26
C LEU A 192 14.44 10.59 14.22
N ARG A 193 13.38 11.20 13.71
CA ARG A 193 12.20 11.57 14.51
C ARG A 193 11.10 10.53 14.34
N PHE A 194 10.41 10.16 15.43
CA PHE A 194 9.25 9.29 15.36
C PHE A 194 7.96 10.09 15.16
N GLY A 195 7.35 9.97 13.96
CA GLY A 195 6.10 10.64 13.62
C GLY A 195 6.17 12.15 13.85
N LYS A 196 5.16 12.70 14.53
CA LYS A 196 5.13 14.12 14.95
C LYS A 196 5.62 14.33 16.38
N ARG A 197 6.11 13.28 17.03
CA ARG A 197 6.48 13.31 18.45
C ARG A 197 7.84 13.93 18.64
N ASN A 198 8.06 14.40 19.85
CA ASN A 198 9.35 14.89 20.34
C ASN A 198 10.21 13.72 20.83
N ILE A 199 10.31 12.67 20.00
CA ILE A 199 11.08 11.45 20.27
C ILE A 199 12.06 11.27 19.11
N PHE A 200 13.33 11.20 19.45
CA PHE A 200 14.42 11.12 18.48
C PHE A 200 15.29 9.90 18.75
N LYS A 201 15.72 9.21 17.70
CA LYS A 201 16.77 8.18 17.75
C LYS A 201 18.04 8.75 17.15
N ILE A 202 19.11 8.75 17.94
CA ILE A 202 20.44 9.14 17.49
C ILE A 202 21.21 7.87 17.10
N GLY A 203 22.07 7.98 16.10
CA GLY A 203 22.93 6.89 15.67
C GLY A 203 23.90 7.33 14.58
N HIS A 204 24.72 6.39 14.11
CA HIS A 204 25.51 6.55 12.89
C HIS A 204 25.27 5.39 11.92
N ALA A 205 25.50 5.63 10.63
CA ALA A 205 25.44 4.62 9.58
C ALA A 205 26.23 5.06 8.33
N GLU A 206 26.74 4.10 7.56
CA GLU A 206 27.30 4.36 6.21
C GLU A 206 26.22 4.90 5.26
N ASP A 207 25.02 4.29 5.29
CA ASP A 207 23.84 4.74 4.56
C ASP A 207 22.65 4.94 5.52
N VAL A 208 22.32 6.20 5.77
CA VAL A 208 21.21 6.60 6.67
C VAL A 208 19.85 6.18 6.11
N LYS A 209 19.66 6.14 4.78
CA LYS A 209 18.39 5.72 4.18
C LYS A 209 18.16 4.23 4.34
N VAL A 210 19.19 3.42 4.10
CA VAL A 210 19.14 1.97 4.35
C VAL A 210 18.90 1.70 5.83
N ARG A 211 19.57 2.45 6.73
CA ARG A 211 19.36 2.33 8.17
C ARG A 211 17.94 2.72 8.58
N LEU A 212 17.39 3.80 8.03
CA LEU A 212 16.01 4.22 8.28
C LEU A 212 15.03 3.12 7.86
N ALA A 213 15.20 2.55 6.67
CA ALA A 213 14.36 1.45 6.19
C ALA A 213 14.41 0.25 7.15
N ALA A 214 15.61 -0.16 7.57
CA ALA A 214 15.78 -1.26 8.53
C ALA A 214 15.11 -0.98 9.90
N VAL A 215 15.18 0.26 10.39
CA VAL A 215 14.52 0.63 11.65
C VAL A 215 12.99 0.61 11.50
N ASN A 216 12.46 1.08 10.37
CA ASN A 216 11.02 1.13 10.11
C ASN A 216 10.39 -0.26 9.84
N GLN A 217 11.18 -1.28 9.47
CA GLN A 217 10.68 -2.65 9.29
C GLN A 217 10.04 -3.25 10.56
N HIS A 218 10.35 -2.70 11.73
CA HIS A 218 9.84 -3.20 13.01
C HIS A 218 8.77 -2.29 13.63
N ILE A 219 8.32 -1.25 12.91
CA ILE A 219 7.26 -0.37 13.36
C ILE A 219 5.94 -0.83 12.74
N PRO A 220 4.90 -1.15 13.53
CA PRO A 220 3.57 -1.49 13.02
C PRO A 220 2.85 -0.23 12.55
N VAL A 221 3.26 0.28 11.38
CA VAL A 221 2.74 1.52 10.79
C VAL A 221 1.25 1.44 10.50
N GLU A 222 0.73 0.25 10.26
CA GLU A 222 -0.70 -0.04 10.07
C GLU A 222 -1.55 0.20 11.33
N VAL A 223 -0.94 0.11 12.52
CA VAL A 223 -1.61 0.37 13.80
C VAL A 223 -1.34 1.79 14.28
N LEU A 224 -0.09 2.24 14.16
CA LEU A 224 0.35 3.50 14.77
C LEU A 224 0.17 4.73 13.86
N ASN A 225 0.10 4.54 12.53
CA ASN A 225 0.11 5.60 11.52
C ASN A 225 1.28 6.61 11.69
N GLU A 226 2.37 6.15 12.31
CA GLU A 226 3.60 6.89 12.57
C GLU A 226 4.79 6.00 12.24
N GLN A 227 5.87 6.60 11.77
CA GLN A 227 7.13 5.93 11.45
C GLN A 227 8.31 6.85 11.76
N TRP A 228 9.52 6.32 11.76
CA TRP A 228 10.72 7.15 11.82
C TRP A 228 10.91 7.91 10.51
N ALA A 229 11.42 9.12 10.60
CA ALA A 229 11.84 9.95 9.47
C ALA A 229 13.18 10.60 9.78
N ILE A 230 14.01 10.85 8.76
CA ILE A 230 15.27 11.58 8.93
C ILE A 230 14.96 13.02 9.35
N PHE A 231 15.56 13.46 10.45
CA PHE A 231 15.45 14.83 10.96
C PHE A 231 16.76 15.60 10.81
N LEU A 232 17.87 15.02 11.26
CA LEU A 232 19.22 15.59 11.09
C LEU A 232 20.18 14.53 10.54
N THR A 233 21.17 14.99 9.77
CA THR A 233 22.27 14.17 9.26
C THR A 233 23.53 15.00 9.19
N GLN A 234 24.66 14.43 9.62
CA GLN A 234 25.99 15.02 9.49
C GLN A 234 26.95 13.99 8.88
N PRO A 235 27.46 14.19 7.66
CA PRO A 235 28.44 13.29 7.06
C PRO A 235 29.83 13.47 7.67
N TRP A 236 30.59 12.37 7.69
CA TRP A 236 31.97 12.25 8.19
C TRP A 236 32.79 11.37 7.24
N LYS A 237 34.12 11.50 7.32
CA LYS A 237 35.03 10.71 6.47
C LYS A 237 35.15 9.28 6.96
N THR A 238 34.93 9.05 8.26
CA THR A 238 35.03 7.73 8.88
C THR A 238 33.82 7.43 9.78
N SER A 239 33.55 6.14 9.98
CA SER A 239 32.55 5.68 10.93
C SER A 239 32.93 6.00 12.37
N ILE A 240 34.22 6.16 12.66
CA ILE A 240 34.72 6.55 13.97
C ILE A 240 34.29 7.97 14.30
N GLU A 241 34.56 8.94 13.41
CA GLU A 241 34.14 10.33 13.60
C GLU A 241 32.62 10.46 13.76
N ALA A 242 31.86 9.69 12.97
CA ALA A 242 30.40 9.67 13.06
C ALA A 242 29.90 9.12 14.41
N TYR A 243 30.55 8.07 14.92
CA TYR A 243 30.27 7.50 16.23
C TYR A 243 30.66 8.45 17.37
N GLU A 244 31.81 9.11 17.28
CA GLU A 244 32.24 10.09 18.29
C GLU A 244 31.25 11.25 18.38
N MET A 245 30.76 11.75 17.24
CA MET A 245 29.71 12.75 17.20
C MET A 245 28.40 12.25 17.84
N GLU A 246 27.98 11.02 17.55
CA GLU A 246 26.83 10.39 18.21
C GLU A 246 27.00 10.40 19.74
N GLN A 247 28.16 9.97 20.24
CA GLN A 247 28.43 9.91 21.67
C GLN A 247 28.44 11.31 22.31
N ARG A 248 28.97 12.33 21.63
CA ARG A 248 28.91 13.72 22.11
C ARG A 248 27.46 14.22 22.24
N VAL A 249 26.61 13.96 21.24
CA VAL A 249 25.20 14.33 21.29
C VAL A 249 24.49 13.61 22.44
N LEU A 250 24.67 12.29 22.57
CA LEU A 250 24.03 11.50 23.63
C LEU A 250 24.48 11.94 25.03
N THR A 251 25.76 12.23 25.20
CA THR A 251 26.33 12.71 26.48
C THR A 251 25.77 14.09 26.85
N ARG A 252 25.70 15.03 25.91
CA ARG A 252 25.13 16.37 26.16
C ARG A 252 23.62 16.30 26.50
N MET A 253 22.93 15.32 25.94
CA MET A 253 21.49 15.13 26.09
C MET A 253 21.13 14.04 27.11
N GLU A 254 22.05 13.66 28.00
CA GLU A 254 21.85 12.62 29.01
C GLU A 254 20.55 12.82 29.83
N PRO A 255 20.18 14.05 30.27
CA PRO A 255 18.93 14.27 31.00
C PRO A 255 17.66 13.98 30.18
N SER A 256 17.75 14.00 28.85
CA SER A 256 16.63 13.74 27.93
C SER A 256 16.56 12.29 27.46
N ARG A 257 17.42 11.40 27.95
CA ARG A 257 17.44 10.00 27.52
C ARG A 257 16.26 9.23 28.10
N THR A 258 15.55 8.51 27.23
CA THR A 258 14.43 7.64 27.63
C THR A 258 14.77 6.16 27.58
N GLY A 259 15.82 5.78 26.83
CA GLY A 259 16.36 4.42 26.76
C GLY A 259 17.07 4.14 25.45
N PHE A 260 18.13 3.32 25.48
CA PHE A 260 19.04 3.08 24.36
C PHE A 260 19.60 4.40 23.80
N GLU A 261 19.69 4.55 22.49
CA GLU A 261 20.10 5.79 21.81
C GLU A 261 18.87 6.66 21.45
N ARG A 262 17.90 6.79 22.37
CA ARG A 262 16.70 7.63 22.18
C ARG A 262 16.62 8.78 23.17
N LEU A 263 16.16 9.91 22.65
CA LEU A 263 15.97 11.17 23.36
C LEU A 263 14.51 11.61 23.28
N GLN A 264 13.98 12.16 24.38
CA GLN A 264 12.72 12.88 24.41
C GLN A 264 12.99 14.34 24.77
N CYS A 265 12.97 15.20 23.77
CA CYS A 265 13.31 16.62 23.87
C CYS A 265 12.63 17.39 22.75
N SER A 266 12.60 18.73 22.83
CA SER A 266 12.14 19.57 21.73
C SER A 266 13.11 19.58 20.56
N GLU A 267 12.62 19.96 19.38
CA GLU A 267 13.45 20.13 18.18
C GLU A 267 14.60 21.14 18.40
N ALA A 268 14.31 22.25 19.09
CA ALA A 268 15.27 23.31 19.36
C ALA A 268 16.41 22.83 20.28
N GLU A 269 16.09 22.07 21.32
CA GLU A 269 17.08 21.47 22.22
C GLU A 269 18.00 20.51 21.46
N LEU A 270 17.42 19.62 20.63
CA LEU A 270 18.20 18.67 19.84
C LEU A 270 19.09 19.39 18.83
N GLN A 271 18.58 20.39 18.11
CA GLN A 271 19.38 21.16 17.14
C GLN A 271 20.53 21.91 17.81
N SER A 272 20.29 22.49 19.00
CA SER A 272 21.33 23.17 19.78
C SER A 272 22.42 22.19 20.22
N ALA A 273 22.04 21.05 20.81
CA ALA A 273 22.99 20.02 21.22
C ALA A 273 23.75 19.41 20.05
N TRP A 274 23.08 19.25 18.89
CA TRP A 274 23.69 18.80 17.64
C TRP A 274 24.76 19.77 17.18
N ALA A 275 24.43 21.06 17.03
CA ALA A 275 25.39 22.08 16.61
C ALA A 275 26.59 22.17 17.56
N ALA A 276 26.36 22.10 18.87
CA ALA A 276 27.43 22.11 19.87
C ALA A 276 28.33 20.86 19.82
N SER A 277 27.86 19.75 19.25
CA SER A 277 28.62 18.50 19.14
C SER A 277 29.45 18.41 17.86
N LEU A 278 29.23 19.29 16.88
CA LEU A 278 30.05 19.37 15.66
C LEU A 278 31.49 19.77 15.95
N LEU A 279 31.69 20.52 17.05
CA LEU A 279 33.01 20.84 17.57
C LEU A 279 33.41 19.76 18.60
N PRO A 280 34.63 19.22 18.50
CA PRO A 280 35.14 18.25 19.47
C PRO A 280 35.23 18.82 20.89
#